data_AF-A0A1I0Q886-F1
#
_entry.id   AF-A0A1I0Q886-F1
#
_cell.length_a   1.000
_cell.length_b   1.000
_cell.length_c   1.000
_cell.angle_alpha   90.00
_cell.angle_beta   90.00
_cell.angle_gamma   90.00
#
_symmetry.space_group_name_H-M   'P 1'
#
loop_
_entity.id
_entity.type
_entity.pdbx_description
1 polymer ?
#
loop_
_entity_poly.entity_id
_entity_poly.type
_entity_poly.pdbx_seq_one_letter_code
_entity_poly.pdbx_strand_id
1 'polypeptide(L)'
;MLPRIILTGCQIICSGIVTLDVTLSVNAFIFIAGIVYDPSEHPLPDAAVVVYIIDNTTTPPTEKRLGVTFTVADGSYGISLPRVKYKEYKLVAYSPG
;
A
#
# COMPACT_ATOMS: atom_id res chain seq x y z
N MET A 1 -10.01 -12.81 -14.11
CA MET A 1 -9.12 -11.74 -14.59
C MET A 1 -9.63 -10.45 -13.97
N LEU A 2 -8.81 -9.71 -13.21
CA LEU A 2 -9.26 -8.42 -12.68
C LEU A 2 -9.39 -7.42 -13.85
N PRO A 3 -10.44 -6.60 -13.89
CA PRO A 3 -10.54 -5.55 -14.90
C PRO A 3 -9.35 -4.60 -14.72
N ARG A 4 -8.53 -4.46 -15.76
CA ARG A 4 -7.45 -3.47 -15.79
C ARG A 4 -8.07 -2.11 -16.05
N ILE A 5 -8.08 -1.26 -15.05
CA ILE A 5 -8.55 0.12 -15.18
C ILE A 5 -7.37 0.97 -15.64
N ILE A 6 -7.51 1.63 -16.77
CA ILE A 6 -6.49 2.51 -17.33
C ILE A 6 -7.02 3.94 -17.21
N LEU A 7 -6.35 4.74 -16.39
CA LEU A 7 -6.54 6.18 -16.34
C LEU A 7 -5.54 6.86 -17.26
N THR A 8 -6.04 7.71 -18.14
CA THR A 8 -5.20 8.56 -18.99
C THR A 8 -4.72 9.78 -18.22
N GLY A 9 -3.57 10.34 -18.61
CA GLY A 9 -3.04 11.56 -17.99
C GLY A 9 -4.03 12.73 -18.06
N CYS A 10 -4.79 12.84 -19.16
CA CYS A 10 -5.83 13.86 -19.31
C CYS A 10 -6.94 13.73 -18.25
N GLN A 11 -7.41 12.50 -17.98
CA GLN A 11 -8.41 12.27 -16.93
C GLN A 11 -7.91 12.70 -15.54
N ILE A 12 -6.62 12.51 -15.27
CA ILE A 12 -6.01 12.91 -13.99
C ILE A 12 -5.86 14.43 -13.91
N ILE A 13 -5.33 15.05 -14.96
CA ILE A 13 -4.98 16.48 -14.97
C ILE A 13 -6.24 17.36 -15.03
N CYS A 14 -7.22 17.00 -15.86
CA CYS A 14 -8.38 17.84 -16.13
C CYS A 14 -9.48 17.72 -15.07
N SER A 15 -9.57 16.60 -14.36
CA SER A 15 -10.68 16.36 -13.43
C SER A 15 -10.41 16.89 -12.02
N GLY A 16 -9.13 17.15 -11.67
CA GLY A 16 -8.69 17.51 -10.32
C GLY A 16 -8.78 16.33 -9.34
N ILE A 17 -9.92 15.64 -9.29
CA ILE A 17 -10.18 14.44 -8.51
C ILE A 17 -10.79 13.37 -9.45
N VAL A 18 -10.27 12.15 -9.39
CA VAL A 18 -10.83 10.98 -10.08
C VAL A 18 -11.20 9.93 -9.05
N THR A 19 -12.49 9.60 -8.96
CA THR A 19 -12.99 8.54 -8.09
C THR A 19 -13.32 7.30 -8.92
N LEU A 20 -12.85 6.14 -8.47
CA LEU A 20 -13.07 4.85 -9.12
C LEU A 20 -13.45 3.82 -8.07
N ASP A 21 -14.67 3.29 -8.19
CA ASP A 21 -15.15 2.21 -7.34
C ASP A 21 -14.74 0.86 -7.95
N VAL A 22 -13.94 0.10 -7.22
CA VAL A 22 -13.46 -1.21 -7.66
C VAL A 22 -13.84 -2.27 -6.63
N THR A 23 -14.60 -3.27 -7.07
CA THR A 23 -14.88 -4.45 -6.26
C THR A 23 -13.73 -5.44 -6.36
N LEU A 24 -12.99 -5.61 -5.28
CA LEU A 24 -11.92 -6.59 -5.19
C LEU A 24 -12.51 -7.97 -4.88
N SER A 25 -12.10 -8.99 -5.64
CA SER A 25 -12.39 -10.39 -5.29
C SER A 25 -11.77 -10.71 -3.94
N VAL A 26 -12.60 -11.16 -2.98
CA VAL A 26 -12.23 -11.40 -1.57
C VAL A 26 -11.05 -12.39 -1.44
N ASN A 27 -10.87 -13.28 -2.42
CA ASN A 27 -9.78 -14.28 -2.42
C ASN A 27 -8.51 -13.83 -3.14
N ALA A 28 -8.55 -12.71 -3.87
CA ALA A 28 -7.42 -12.21 -4.64
C ALA A 28 -6.56 -11.19 -3.86
N PHE A 29 -7.03 -10.71 -2.70
CA PHE A 29 -6.37 -9.65 -1.94
C PHE A 29 -6.32 -9.96 -0.44
N ILE A 30 -5.39 -9.31 0.26
CA ILE A 30 -5.37 -9.17 1.71
C ILE A 30 -5.51 -7.69 2.03
N PHE A 31 -6.30 -7.39 3.05
CA PHE A 31 -6.35 -6.06 3.64
C PHE A 31 -5.46 -6.07 4.88
N ILE A 32 -4.49 -5.17 4.92
CA ILE A 32 -3.61 -4.95 6.06
C ILE A 32 -3.90 -3.54 6.57
N ALA A 33 -4.22 -3.44 7.85
CA ALA A 33 -4.42 -2.17 8.54
C ALA A 33 -3.63 -2.19 9.85
N GLY A 34 -3.24 -1.00 10.31
CA GLY A 34 -2.51 -0.84 11.55
C GLY A 34 -2.41 0.63 11.93
N ILE A 35 -1.74 0.90 13.06
CA ILE A 35 -1.42 2.24 13.54
C ILE A 35 0.10 2.33 13.63
N VAL A 36 0.66 3.44 13.15
CA VAL A 36 2.09 3.75 13.30
C VAL A 36 2.25 4.59 14.56
N TYR A 37 3.19 4.18 15.42
CA TYR A 37 3.52 4.89 16.65
C TYR A 37 4.97 5.38 16.62
N ASP A 38 5.22 6.48 17.33
CA ASP A 38 6.58 6.89 17.69
C ASP A 38 7.14 5.97 18.81
N PRO A 39 8.44 6.09 19.17
CA PRO A 39 9.02 5.33 20.29
C PRO A 39 8.43 5.63 21.67
N SER A 40 7.64 6.69 21.80
CA SER A 40 6.93 7.08 23.03
C SER A 40 5.46 6.66 23.01
N GLU A 41 5.06 5.80 22.06
CA GLU A 41 3.71 5.27 21.88
C GLU A 41 2.65 6.30 21.45
N HIS A 42 3.04 7.44 20.89
CA HIS A 42 2.09 8.37 20.28
C HIS A 42 1.81 7.99 18.82
N PRO A 43 0.54 7.98 18.36
CA PRO A 43 0.22 7.77 16.96
C PRO A 43 0.84 8.85 16.07
N LEU A 44 1.43 8.43 14.94
CA LEU A 44 2.09 9.32 13.99
C LEU A 44 1.19 9.59 12.77
N PRO A 45 0.60 10.78 12.64
CA PRO A 45 -0.08 11.19 11.41
C PRO A 45 0.92 11.44 10.29
N ASP A 46 0.45 11.36 9.04
CA ASP A 46 1.21 11.66 7.82
C ASP A 46 2.50 10.84 7.63
N ALA A 47 2.65 9.74 8.37
CA ALA A 47 3.77 8.81 8.22
C ALA A 47 3.62 8.02 6.92
N ALA A 48 4.68 7.98 6.13
CA ALA A 48 4.73 7.20 4.90
C ALA A 48 4.97 5.73 5.21
N VAL A 49 4.04 4.86 4.84
CA VAL A 49 4.19 3.39 4.91
C VAL A 49 4.51 2.87 3.52
N VAL A 50 5.79 2.58 3.27
CA VAL A 50 6.27 2.01 2.01
C VAL A 50 6.07 0.50 2.03
N VAL A 51 5.51 -0.03 0.94
CA VAL A 51 5.29 -1.47 0.78
C VAL A 51 6.25 -2.05 -0.23
N TYR A 52 6.95 -3.10 0.17
CA TYR A 52 7.80 -3.93 -0.65
C TYR A 52 7.19 -5.31 -0.82
N ILE A 53 7.34 -5.89 -2.01
CA ILE A 53 7.11 -7.32 -2.25
C ILE A 53 8.45 -8.03 -2.26
N ILE A 54 8.52 -9.14 -1.54
CA ILE A 54 9.69 -10.01 -1.45
C ILE A 54 9.38 -11.29 -2.24
N ASP A 55 10.29 -11.64 -3.14
CA ASP A 55 10.26 -12.89 -3.89
C ASP A 55 11.24 -13.89 -3.27
N ASN A 56 10.70 -14.89 -2.57
CA ASN A 56 11.48 -15.94 -1.94
C ASN A 56 11.81 -17.11 -2.88
N THR A 57 11.44 -17.02 -4.16
CA THR A 57 11.78 -18.06 -5.16
C THR A 57 13.17 -17.87 -5.77
N THR A 58 13.83 -16.74 -5.52
CA THR A 58 15.19 -16.45 -5.98
C THR A 58 16.20 -16.54 -4.83
N THR A 59 17.46 -16.85 -5.16
CA THR A 59 18.57 -16.84 -4.20
C THR A 59 19.65 -15.88 -4.68
N PRO A 60 19.85 -14.72 -4.02
CA PRO A 60 19.13 -14.24 -2.83
C PRO A 60 17.67 -13.82 -3.15
N PRO A 61 16.80 -13.72 -2.12
CA PRO A 61 15.47 -13.14 -2.29
C PRO A 61 15.55 -11.75 -2.90
N THR A 62 14.63 -11.43 -3.81
CA THR A 62 14.57 -10.09 -4.42
C THR A 62 13.48 -9.25 -3.78
N GLU A 63 13.79 -7.97 -3.55
CA GLU A 63 12.87 -7.00 -2.95
C GLU A 63 12.50 -5.93 -4.00
N LYS A 64 11.20 -5.66 -4.18
CA LYS A 64 10.71 -4.63 -5.11
C LYS A 64 9.70 -3.73 -4.42
N ARG A 65 9.88 -2.42 -4.53
CA ARG A 65 8.91 -1.42 -4.07
C ARG A 65 7.62 -1.52 -4.88
N LEU A 66 6.49 -1.66 -4.20
CA LEU A 66 5.17 -1.67 -4.83
C LEU A 66 4.47 -0.32 -4.78
N GLY A 67 4.60 0.38 -3.66
CA GLY A 67 3.86 1.61 -3.45
C GLY A 67 4.10 2.23 -2.09
N VAL A 68 3.28 3.21 -1.77
CA VAL A 68 3.27 3.92 -0.48
C VAL A 68 1.82 4.24 -0.14
N THR A 69 1.48 4.12 1.14
CA THR A 69 0.29 4.74 1.75
C THR A 69 0.74 5.69 2.85
N PHE A 70 -0.14 6.56 3.31
CA PHE A 70 0.13 7.47 4.41
C PHE A 70 -0.83 7.17 5.56
N THR A 71 -0.37 7.37 6.79
CA THR A 71 -1.26 7.34 7.95
C THR A 71 -2.15 8.57 7.96
N VAL A 72 -3.37 8.43 8.49
CA VAL A 72 -4.30 9.55 8.68
C VAL A 72 -4.11 10.17 10.07
N ALA A 73 -4.97 11.13 10.44
CA ALA A 73 -4.81 11.95 11.64
C ALA A 73 -4.67 11.17 12.97
N ASP A 74 -5.22 9.95 13.05
CA ASP A 74 -5.12 9.07 14.22
C ASP A 74 -3.93 8.09 14.15
N GLY A 75 -3.04 8.26 13.18
CA GLY A 75 -1.90 7.38 12.92
C GLY A 75 -2.25 6.06 12.24
N SER A 76 -3.53 5.82 11.92
CA SER A 76 -3.96 4.59 11.26
C SER A 76 -3.67 4.60 9.76
N TYR A 77 -3.42 3.43 9.20
CA TYR A 77 -3.34 3.20 7.76
C TYR A 77 -4.08 1.92 7.38
N GLY A 78 -4.46 1.83 6.11
CA GLY A 78 -5.01 0.61 5.51
C GLY A 78 -4.53 0.46 4.08
N ILE A 79 -4.19 -0.76 3.68
CA ILE A 79 -3.79 -1.07 2.31
C ILE A 79 -4.30 -2.45 1.87
N SER A 80 -4.81 -2.53 0.65
CA SER A 80 -5.15 -3.79 -0.01
C SER A 80 -3.98 -4.24 -0.91
N LEU A 81 -3.47 -5.44 -0.66
CA LEU A 81 -2.37 -6.03 -1.43
C LEU A 81 -2.82 -7.34 -2.10
N PRO A 82 -2.36 -7.65 -3.32
CA PRO A 82 -2.74 -8.89 -3.98
C PRO A 82 -2.20 -10.11 -3.22
N ARG A 83 -2.94 -11.22 -3.19
CA ARG A 83 -2.40 -12.50 -2.73
C ARG A 83 -1.59 -13.11 -3.88
N VAL A 84 -0.27 -13.08 -3.76
CA VAL A 84 0.64 -13.68 -4.74
C VAL A 84 1.37 -14.86 -4.11
N LYS A 85 1.30 -16.03 -4.74
CA LYS A 85 1.94 -17.25 -4.24
C LYS A 85 3.46 -17.05 -4.17
N TYR A 86 4.07 -17.52 -3.08
CA TYR A 86 5.52 -17.43 -2.82
C TYR A 86 6.07 -16.00 -2.71
N LYS A 87 5.20 -15.02 -2.46
CA LYS A 87 5.61 -13.64 -2.17
C LYS A 87 5.25 -13.28 -0.74
N GLU A 88 6.07 -12.42 -0.17
CA GLU A 88 5.85 -11.80 1.13
C GLU A 88 5.79 -10.28 1.00
N TYR A 89 5.23 -9.63 2.00
CA TYR A 89 5.12 -8.18 2.05
C TYR A 89 5.89 -7.64 3.25
N LYS A 90 6.68 -6.60 3.00
CA LYS A 90 7.38 -5.84 4.03
C LYS A 90 6.88 -4.41 4.01
N LEU A 91 6.43 -3.95 5.18
CA LEU A 91 5.93 -2.60 5.39
C LEU A 91 6.98 -1.84 6.21
N VAL A 92 7.38 -0.67 5.73
CA VAL A 92 8.36 0.21 6.40
C VAL A 92 7.74 1.58 6.56
N ALA A 93 7.62 2.03 7.81
CA ALA A 93 7.11 3.36 8.13
C ALA A 93 8.26 4.39 8.20
N TYR A 94 8.01 5.58 7.68
CA TYR A 94 8.89 6.74 7.76
C TYR A 94 8.06 7.93 8.23
N SER A 95 8.55 8.64 9.23
CA SER A 95 8.04 9.95 9.61
C SER A 95 9.20 10.95 9.60
N PRO A 96 8.94 12.25 9.34
CA PRO A 96 9.86 13.29 9.76
C PRO A 96 9.98 13.19 11.29
N GLY A 97 11.21 13.05 11.79
CA GLY A 97 11.49 13.03 13.23
C GLY A 97 11.26 14.38 13.88
#